data_AF-A0A7L9UM12-F1
#
_entry.id   AF-A0A7L9UM12-F1
#
_cell.length_a   1.000
_cell.length_b   1.000
_cell.length_c   1.000
_cell.angle_alpha   90.00
_cell.angle_beta   90.00
_cell.angle_gamma   90.00
#
_symmetry.space_group_name_H-M   'P 1'
#
loop_
_entity.id
_entity.type
_entity.pdbx_description
1 polymer ?
#
loop_
_entity_poly.entity_id
_entity_poly.type
_entity_poly.pdbx_seq_one_letter_code
_entity_poly.pdbx_strand_id
1 'polypeptide(L)'
;MGYAVDYIPTRKRNRRRASRTVPTNKSQRVKDIKQAVRWNLDRLEHDTIGTESVSREMACRLLRFGSIAQQADPTGDHVMQQLIHDGVLVRPRSVAGVQVFDRGELLTSLKAWVGVL
;
A
#
# COMPACT_ATOMS: atom_id res chain seq x y z
N MET A 1 -5.02 35.48 -43.12
CA MET A 1 -4.62 34.98 -41.78
C MET A 1 -5.57 33.85 -41.42
N GLY A 2 -5.17 32.59 -41.65
CA GLY A 2 -6.02 31.43 -41.39
C GLY A 2 -5.55 30.71 -40.13
N TYR A 3 -6.31 30.80 -39.04
CA TYR A 3 -6.02 30.08 -37.81
C TYR A 3 -6.46 28.62 -38.00
N ALA A 4 -5.52 27.68 -37.96
CA ALA A 4 -5.84 26.26 -37.93
C ALA A 4 -6.44 25.93 -36.55
N VAL A 5 -7.75 25.66 -36.51
CA VAL A 5 -8.43 25.17 -35.32
C VAL A 5 -8.26 23.66 -35.29
N ASP A 6 -7.38 23.16 -34.42
CA ASP A 6 -7.20 21.72 -34.19
C ASP A 6 -8.46 21.14 -33.51
N TYR A 7 -9.42 20.68 -34.31
CA TYR A 7 -10.56 19.93 -33.80
C TYR A 7 -10.09 18.54 -33.34
N ILE A 8 -9.91 18.36 -32.04
CA ILE A 8 -9.59 17.05 -31.45
C ILE A 8 -10.81 16.13 -31.61
N PRO A 9 -10.73 15.06 -32.42
CA PRO A 9 -11.88 14.19 -32.66
C PRO A 9 -12.30 13.49 -31.37
N THR A 10 -13.61 13.36 -31.13
CA THR A 10 -14.22 12.75 -29.93
C THR A 10 -13.68 11.36 -29.58
N ARG A 11 -13.14 10.61 -30.55
CA ARG A 11 -12.41 9.34 -30.33
C ARG A 11 -11.16 9.49 -29.45
N LYS A 12 -10.40 10.61 -29.56
CA LYS A 12 -9.26 10.91 -28.67
C LYS A 12 -9.71 11.24 -27.24
N ARG A 13 -10.91 11.82 -27.07
CA ARG A 13 -11.51 12.08 -25.74
C ARG A 13 -11.93 10.78 -25.06
N ASN A 14 -12.48 9.82 -25.80
CA ASN A 14 -12.85 8.51 -25.26
C ASN A 14 -11.64 7.65 -24.88
N ARG A 15 -10.49 7.72 -25.58
CA ARG A 15 -9.26 7.05 -25.10
C ARG A 15 -8.77 7.56 -23.74
N ARG A 16 -8.91 8.88 -23.48
CA ARG A 16 -8.56 9.48 -22.18
C ARG A 16 -9.53 9.12 -21.05
N ARG A 17 -10.76 8.71 -21.37
CA ARG A 17 -11.75 8.21 -20.40
C ARG A 17 -11.71 6.69 -20.25
N ALA A 18 -11.33 5.94 -21.30
CA ALA A 18 -11.23 4.48 -21.31
C ALA A 18 -10.04 3.93 -20.51
N SER A 19 -9.18 4.77 -19.95
CA SER A 19 -8.22 4.39 -18.91
C SER A 19 -8.85 4.19 -17.52
N ARG A 20 -10.19 4.35 -17.41
CA ARG A 20 -10.99 3.99 -16.22
C ARG A 20 -11.54 2.55 -16.24
N THR A 21 -11.08 1.69 -17.16
CA THR A 21 -11.12 0.25 -16.90
C THR A 21 -10.37 0.02 -15.60
N VAL A 22 -10.98 -0.64 -14.61
CA VAL A 22 -10.27 -1.03 -13.37
C VAL A 22 -8.93 -1.61 -13.82
N PRO A 23 -7.79 -0.98 -13.49
CA PRO A 23 -6.56 -1.40 -14.13
C PRO A 23 -6.30 -2.81 -13.64
N THR A 24 -6.02 -3.74 -14.54
CA THR A 24 -5.56 -5.10 -14.26
C THR A 24 -4.44 -5.10 -13.19
N ASN A 25 -3.69 -3.99 -13.12
CA ASN A 25 -2.66 -3.71 -12.13
C ASN A 25 -3.18 -3.52 -10.69
N LYS A 26 -4.43 -3.05 -10.45
CA LYS A 26 -4.93 -2.83 -9.08
C LYS A 26 -5.18 -4.16 -8.37
N SER A 27 -5.86 -5.09 -9.04
CA SER A 27 -6.07 -6.45 -8.50
C SER A 27 -4.74 -7.19 -8.32
N GLN A 28 -3.81 -7.05 -9.27
CA GLN A 28 -2.49 -7.64 -9.14
C GLN A 28 -1.72 -7.04 -7.97
N ARG A 29 -1.70 -5.71 -7.84
CA ARG A 29 -1.02 -5.02 -6.74
C ARG A 29 -1.57 -5.43 -5.37
N VAL A 30 -2.89 -5.62 -5.24
CA VAL A 30 -3.47 -6.12 -3.98
C VAL A 30 -2.99 -7.56 -3.69
N LYS A 31 -2.90 -8.42 -4.70
CA LYS A 31 -2.33 -9.77 -4.54
C LYS A 31 -0.86 -9.71 -4.12
N ASP A 32 -0.07 -8.85 -4.75
CA ASP A 32 1.35 -8.68 -4.43
C ASP A 32 1.54 -8.19 -2.98
N ILE A 33 0.71 -7.25 -2.51
CA ILE A 33 0.73 -6.80 -1.11
C ILE A 33 0.34 -7.94 -0.17
N LYS A 34 -0.74 -8.68 -0.45
CA LYS A 34 -1.14 -9.83 0.37
C LYS A 34 -0.04 -10.88 0.45
N GLN A 35 0.65 -11.14 -0.66
CA GLN A 35 1.75 -12.08 -0.74
C GLN A 35 2.96 -11.61 0.07
N ALA A 36 3.31 -10.32 -0.03
CA ALA A 36 4.36 -9.71 0.79
C ALA A 36 4.03 -9.81 2.29
N VAL A 37 2.78 -9.54 2.68
CA VAL A 37 2.34 -9.71 4.08
C VAL A 37 2.46 -11.16 4.51
N ARG A 38 1.91 -12.12 3.75
CA ARG A 38 1.96 -13.56 4.08
C ARG A 38 3.37 -14.07 4.29
N TRP A 39 4.31 -13.70 3.42
CA TRP A 39 5.68 -14.18 3.49
C TRP A 39 6.52 -13.57 4.61
N ASN A 40 6.16 -12.37 5.07
CA ASN A 40 6.96 -11.65 6.06
C ASN A 40 6.24 -11.51 7.42
N LEU A 41 5.06 -12.11 7.58
CA LEU A 41 4.27 -12.02 8.81
C LEU A 41 5.01 -12.64 10.00
N ASP A 42 5.53 -13.87 9.84
CA ASP A 42 6.27 -14.56 10.90
C ASP A 42 7.50 -13.77 11.35
N ARG A 43 8.19 -13.14 10.39
CA ARG A 43 9.33 -12.27 10.67
C ARG A 43 8.89 -11.01 11.41
N LEU A 44 7.82 -10.36 10.96
CA LEU A 44 7.28 -9.18 11.65
C LEU A 44 6.91 -9.54 13.10
N GLU A 45 6.28 -10.70 13.32
CA GLU A 45 5.91 -11.17 14.65
C GLU A 45 7.13 -11.38 15.54
N HIS A 46 8.12 -12.11 15.03
CA HIS A 46 9.34 -12.46 15.75
C HIS A 46 10.21 -11.24 16.06
N ASP A 47 10.50 -10.40 15.05
CA ASP A 47 11.40 -9.26 15.17
C ASP A 47 10.79 -8.13 16.03
N THR A 48 9.49 -8.18 16.30
CA THR A 48 8.79 -7.23 17.19
C THR A 48 8.42 -7.83 18.55
N ILE A 49 8.89 -9.04 18.89
CA ILE A 49 8.65 -9.62 20.22
C ILE A 49 9.18 -8.66 21.30
N GLY A 50 8.35 -8.38 22.31
CA GLY A 50 8.71 -7.52 23.44
C GLY A 50 8.53 -6.02 23.18
N THR A 51 8.10 -5.61 21.98
CA THR A 51 7.71 -4.22 21.73
C THR A 51 6.19 -4.06 21.79
N GLU A 52 5.72 -3.01 22.45
CA GLU A 52 4.29 -2.66 22.46
C GLU A 52 3.88 -1.96 21.15
N SER A 53 4.78 -1.14 20.61
CA SER A 53 4.51 -0.34 19.42
C SER A 53 5.57 -0.53 18.34
N VAL A 54 5.13 -0.53 17.08
CA VAL A 54 5.98 -0.69 15.89
C VAL A 54 5.92 0.59 15.07
N SER A 55 7.08 1.17 14.75
CA SER A 55 7.10 2.36 13.89
C SER A 55 6.68 2.01 12.46
N ARG A 56 6.06 2.96 11.77
CA ARG A 56 5.60 2.82 10.39
C ARG A 56 6.74 2.39 9.45
N GLU A 57 7.90 3.02 9.59
CA GLU A 57 9.08 2.69 8.81
C GLU A 57 9.57 1.25 9.09
N MET A 58 9.57 0.82 10.35
CA MET A 58 9.95 -0.54 10.72
C MET A 58 8.98 -1.56 10.11
N ALA A 59 7.67 -1.30 10.19
CA ALA A 59 6.66 -2.17 9.61
C ALA A 59 6.83 -2.29 8.08
N CYS A 60 7.04 -1.19 7.36
CA CYS A 60 7.31 -1.21 5.92
C CYS A 60 8.56 -2.02 5.57
N ARG A 61 9.63 -1.90 6.37
CA ARG A 61 10.89 -2.63 6.18
C ARG A 61 10.72 -4.12 6.39
N LEU A 62 10.09 -4.52 7.51
CA LEU A 62 9.89 -5.92 7.87
C LEU A 62 8.96 -6.63 6.89
N LEU A 63 7.89 -5.96 6.45
CA LEU A 63 6.95 -6.48 5.44
C LEU A 63 7.48 -6.37 4.00
N ARG A 64 8.66 -5.76 3.81
CA ARG A 64 9.33 -5.56 2.52
C ARG A 64 8.45 -4.84 1.48
N PHE A 65 7.62 -3.89 1.89
CA PHE A 65 6.74 -3.18 0.96
C PHE A 65 7.48 -2.43 -0.15
N GLY A 66 8.70 -1.97 0.12
CA GLY A 66 9.57 -1.37 -0.90
C GLY A 66 9.88 -2.27 -2.10
N SER A 67 9.80 -3.61 -1.98
CA SER A 67 10.04 -4.50 -3.12
C SER A 67 8.86 -4.60 -4.08
N ILE A 68 7.67 -4.12 -3.69
CA ILE A 68 6.46 -4.16 -4.53
C ILE A 68 6.56 -3.13 -5.67
N ALA A 69 7.18 -1.99 -5.40
CA ALA A 69 7.33 -0.90 -6.37
C ALA A 69 8.68 -0.19 -6.21
N GLN A 70 9.79 -0.94 -6.25
CA GLN A 70 11.14 -0.45 -5.92
C GLN A 70 11.54 0.86 -6.63
N GLN A 71 11.08 1.06 -7.86
CA GLN A 71 11.42 2.24 -8.66
C GLN A 71 10.61 3.49 -8.27
N ALA A 72 9.39 3.33 -7.77
CA ALA A 72 8.46 4.43 -7.50
C ALA A 72 8.24 4.69 -6.01
N ASP A 73 8.41 3.67 -5.17
CA ASP A 73 8.20 3.68 -3.73
C ASP A 73 9.17 2.68 -3.07
N PRO A 74 10.47 3.02 -2.97
CA PRO A 74 11.48 2.13 -2.41
C PRO A 74 11.31 1.92 -0.89
N THR A 75 10.59 2.81 -0.21
CA THR A 75 10.29 2.68 1.23
C THR A 75 9.04 1.85 1.49
N GLY A 76 8.12 1.78 0.53
CA GLY A 76 6.84 1.09 0.66
C GLY A 76 5.78 1.91 1.41
N ASP A 77 5.99 3.23 1.53
CA ASP A 77 5.11 4.09 2.30
C ASP A 77 3.73 4.26 1.63
N HIS A 78 3.67 4.24 0.30
CA HIS A 78 2.39 4.31 -0.40
C HIS A 78 1.57 3.03 -0.21
N VAL A 79 2.22 1.88 -0.07
CA VAL A 79 1.53 0.62 0.28
C VAL A 79 0.93 0.72 1.67
N MET A 80 1.71 1.19 2.65
CA MET A 80 1.22 1.40 4.01
C MET A 80 0.06 2.40 4.06
N GLN A 81 0.21 3.53 3.37
CA GLN A 81 -0.84 4.55 3.28
C GLN A 81 -2.12 3.98 2.65
N GLN A 82 -1.97 3.13 1.63
CA GLN A 82 -3.11 2.47 1.03
C GLN A 82 -3.80 1.52 2.00
N LEU A 83 -3.07 0.71 2.77
CA LEU A 83 -3.68 -0.21 3.74
C LEU A 83 -4.47 0.53 4.81
N ILE A 84 -3.99 1.69 5.26
CA ILE A 84 -4.74 2.58 6.17
C ILE A 84 -5.99 3.13 5.48
N HIS A 85 -5.85 3.63 4.25
CA HIS A 85 -6.96 4.20 3.50
C HIS A 85 -8.06 3.17 3.17
N ASP A 86 -7.66 1.94 2.84
CA ASP A 86 -8.56 0.83 2.51
C ASP A 86 -9.17 0.21 3.79
N GLY A 87 -8.86 0.73 4.98
CA GLY A 87 -9.41 0.29 6.26
C GLY A 87 -8.86 -1.05 6.76
N VAL A 88 -7.77 -1.53 6.16
CA VAL A 88 -7.10 -2.77 6.59
C VAL A 88 -6.32 -2.54 7.88
N LEU A 89 -5.68 -1.37 8.01
CA LEU A 89 -4.91 -1.00 9.19
C LEU A 89 -5.55 0.19 9.90
N VAL A 90 -5.54 0.17 11.23
CA VAL A 90 -5.88 1.32 12.05
C VAL A 90 -4.86 2.43 11.81
N ARG A 91 -5.31 3.69 11.81
CA ARG A 91 -4.43 4.84 11.60
C ARG A 91 -3.36 4.89 12.71
N PRO A 92 -2.06 5.02 12.38
CA PRO A 92 -1.01 5.06 13.39
C PRO A 92 -1.13 6.32 14.24
N ARG A 93 -0.74 6.20 15.52
CA ARG A 93 -0.62 7.33 16.43
C ARG A 93 0.72 8.04 16.23
N SER A 94 0.77 9.33 16.56
CA SER A 94 2.03 10.10 16.54
C SER A 94 2.63 10.15 17.94
N VAL A 95 3.87 9.69 18.10
CA VAL A 95 4.63 9.74 19.36
C VAL A 95 5.98 10.40 19.08
N ALA A 96 6.24 11.53 19.72
CA ALA A 96 7.46 12.32 19.50
C ALA A 96 7.76 12.60 18.00
N GLY A 97 6.70 12.78 17.19
CA GLY A 97 6.80 13.03 15.75
C GLY A 97 6.93 11.77 14.88
N VAL A 98 6.97 10.58 15.47
CA VAL A 98 7.05 9.29 14.76
C VAL A 98 5.68 8.63 14.71
N GLN A 99 5.27 8.16 13.53
CA GLN A 99 4.07 7.34 13.38
C GLN A 99 4.32 5.92 13.88
N VAL A 100 3.54 5.48 14.86
CA VAL A 100 3.64 4.15 15.47
C VAL A 100 2.28 3.46 15.48
N PHE A 101 2.30 2.15 15.27
CA PHE A 101 1.16 1.26 15.41
C PHE A 101 1.25 0.52 16.73
N ASP A 102 0.10 0.20 17.33
CA ASP A 102 0.05 -0.88 18.33
C ASP A 102 0.42 -2.20 17.66
N ARG A 103 1.32 -2.97 18.28
CA ARG A 103 1.81 -4.22 17.71
C ARG A 103 0.69 -5.26 17.58
N GLY A 104 -0.14 -5.39 18.62
CA GLY A 104 -1.22 -6.38 18.65
C GLY A 104 -2.27 -6.11 17.59
N GLU A 105 -2.70 -4.85 17.47
CA GLU A 105 -3.66 -4.42 16.45
C GLU A 105 -3.09 -4.59 15.04
N LEU A 106 -1.83 -4.21 14.81
CA LEU A 106 -1.17 -4.36 13.51
C LEU A 106 -1.16 -5.82 13.05
N LEU A 107 -0.69 -6.72 13.92
CA LEU A 107 -0.59 -8.16 13.61
C LEU A 107 -1.97 -8.79 13.39
N THR A 108 -2.92 -8.49 14.27
CA THR A 108 -4.29 -9.02 14.19
C THR A 108 -4.96 -8.59 12.89
N SER A 109 -4.83 -7.31 12.53
CA SER A 109 -5.39 -6.75 11.30
C SER A 109 -4.78 -7.38 10.05
N LEU A 110 -3.45 -7.55 10.02
CA LEU A 110 -2.75 -8.19 8.90
C LEU A 110 -3.14 -9.67 8.76
N LYS A 111 -3.15 -10.44 9.87
CA LYS A 111 -3.60 -11.85 9.89
C LYS A 111 -5.00 -12.02 9.36
N ALA A 112 -5.93 -11.22 9.86
CA ALA A 112 -7.32 -11.23 9.41
C ALA A 112 -7.42 -10.94 7.91
N TRP A 113 -6.65 -9.97 7.41
CA TRP A 113 -6.70 -9.56 6.01
C TRP A 113 -6.11 -10.61 5.05
N VAL A 114 -5.06 -11.32 5.46
CA VAL A 114 -4.45 -12.40 4.67
C VAL A 114 -5.08 -13.78 4.90
N GLY A 115 -5.92 -13.93 5.92
CA GLY A 115 -6.64 -15.16 6.26
C GLY A 115 -5.80 -16.19 6.99
N VAL A 116 -4.91 -15.77 7.90
CA VAL A 116 -4.00 -16.64 8.69
C VAL A 116 -4.38 -16.57 10.17
N LEU A 117 -5.67 -16.74 10.48
CA LEU A 117 -6.17 -16.76 11.86
C LEU A 117 -5.83 -18.07 12.58
#